data_AF-A0A6B2XL10-F1
#
_entry.id   AF-A0A6B2XL10-F1
#
_cell.length_a   1.000
_cell.length_b   1.000
_cell.length_c   1.000
_cell.angle_alpha   90.00
_cell.angle_beta   90.00
_cell.angle_gamma   90.00
#
_symmetry.space_group_name_H-M   'P 1'
#
loop_
_entity.id
_entity.type
_entity.pdbx_description
1 polymer ?
#
loop_
_entity_poly.entity_id
_entity_poly.type
_entity_poly.pdbx_seq_one_letter_code
_entity_poly.pdbx_strand_id
1 'polypeptide(L)'
;MSAYGPVVFVSRKDGADLSEEEQATVLRLVQDACLGLNLTDDHGDPVRPSNWGYDQDEKKALGILVYYSYAWADMPEEIKTDTAVGWTRYGARVARELEKQAPEVYAFTSYGLEV
;
A
#
# COMPACT_ATOMS: atom_id res chain seq x y z
N MET A 1 3.57 12.28 -16.02
CA MET A 1 4.01 12.71 -14.69
C MET A 1 4.04 11.45 -13.85
N SER A 2 5.22 11.02 -13.42
CA SER A 2 5.32 9.95 -12.42
C SER A 2 4.68 10.44 -11.14
N ALA A 3 3.86 9.61 -10.51
CA ALA A 3 3.38 9.84 -9.17
C ALA A 3 4.19 8.96 -8.22
N TYR A 4 4.08 9.21 -6.92
CA TYR A 4 4.87 8.48 -5.93
C TYR A 4 3.98 8.20 -4.71
N GLY A 5 4.22 7.14 -3.96
CA GLY A 5 3.44 6.94 -2.74
C GLY A 5 3.70 5.66 -1.98
N PRO A 6 3.03 5.50 -0.82
CA PRO A 6 3.07 4.28 -0.04
C PRO A 6 2.32 3.15 -0.75
N VAL A 7 3.02 2.06 -1.03
CA VAL A 7 2.45 0.83 -1.60
C VAL A 7 2.52 -0.29 -0.56
N VAL A 8 1.42 -1.03 -0.42
CA VAL A 8 1.35 -2.26 0.37
C VAL A 8 1.21 -3.43 -0.59
N PHE A 9 2.12 -4.39 -0.46
CA PHE A 9 2.07 -5.67 -1.16
C PHE A 9 1.44 -6.71 -0.25
N VAL A 10 0.41 -7.39 -0.76
CA VAL A 10 -0.30 -8.43 -0.03
C VAL A 10 -0.19 -9.74 -0.79
N SER A 11 0.34 -10.77 -0.14
CA SER A 11 0.41 -12.13 -0.68
C SER A 11 -0.19 -13.11 0.31
N ARG A 12 -0.51 -14.33 -0.12
CA ARG A 12 -0.98 -15.36 0.81
C ARG A 12 0.18 -15.91 1.64
N LYS A 13 -0.05 -16.11 2.93
CA LYS A 13 0.96 -16.64 3.86
C LYS A 13 1.37 -18.08 3.52
N ASP A 14 0.47 -18.85 2.91
CA ASP A 14 0.74 -20.22 2.44
C ASP A 14 1.44 -20.28 1.06
N GLY A 15 1.71 -19.13 0.43
CA GLY A 15 2.37 -19.04 -0.88
C GLY A 15 1.48 -19.39 -2.08
N ALA A 16 0.18 -19.60 -1.86
CA ALA A 16 -0.79 -19.77 -2.92
C ALA A 16 -1.03 -18.45 -3.68
N ASP A 17 -1.48 -18.56 -4.92
CA ASP A 17 -1.85 -17.41 -5.74
C ASP A 17 -3.17 -16.79 -5.27
N LEU A 18 -3.29 -15.46 -5.42
CA LEU A 18 -4.53 -14.73 -5.16
C LEU A 18 -5.43 -14.79 -6.40
N SER A 19 -6.64 -15.35 -6.25
CA SER A 19 -7.66 -15.27 -7.31
C SER A 19 -8.13 -13.82 -7.51
N GLU A 20 -8.75 -13.50 -8.64
CA GLU A 20 -9.31 -12.15 -8.89
C GLU A 20 -10.32 -11.73 -7.81
N GLU A 21 -11.15 -12.67 -7.34
CA GLU A 21 -12.10 -12.45 -6.24
C GLU A 21 -11.40 -12.16 -4.92
N GLU A 22 -10.30 -12.85 -4.65
CA GLU A 22 -9.50 -12.64 -3.45
C GLU A 22 -8.75 -11.30 -3.53
N GLN A 23 -8.22 -10.94 -4.70
CA GLN A 23 -7.60 -9.63 -4.93
C GLN A 23 -8.59 -8.48 -4.69
N ALA A 24 -9.84 -8.60 -5.17
CA ALA A 24 -10.89 -7.63 -4.90
C ALA A 24 -11.23 -7.55 -3.40
N THR A 25 -11.23 -8.70 -2.72
CA THR A 25 -11.46 -8.76 -1.26
C THR A 25 -10.33 -8.07 -0.50
N VAL A 26 -9.07 -8.35 -0.84
CA VAL A 26 -7.90 -7.71 -0.25
C VAL A 26 -7.95 -6.20 -0.46
N LEU A 27 -8.25 -5.71 -1.67
CA LEU A 27 -8.37 -4.29 -1.94
C LEU A 27 -9.40 -3.61 -1.02
N ARG A 28 -10.58 -4.24 -0.84
CA ARG A 28 -11.60 -3.72 0.07
C ARG A 28 -11.12 -3.71 1.53
N LEU A 29 -10.43 -4.75 1.98
CA LEU A 29 -9.84 -4.78 3.33
C LEU A 29 -8.85 -3.63 3.52
N VAL A 30 -8.05 -3.29 2.51
CA VAL A 30 -7.12 -2.15 2.58
C VAL A 30 -7.88 -0.83 2.67
N GLN A 31 -8.94 -0.67 1.90
CA GLN A 31 -9.81 0.52 1.98
C GLN A 31 -10.42 0.65 3.37
N ASP A 32 -10.98 -0.43 3.93
CA ASP A 32 -11.57 -0.45 5.26
C ASP A 32 -10.53 -0.18 6.36
N ALA A 33 -9.32 -0.73 6.25
CA ALA A 33 -8.21 -0.45 7.15
C ALA A 33 -7.80 1.02 7.11
N CYS A 34 -7.71 1.63 5.93
CA CYS A 34 -7.36 3.04 5.79
C CYS A 34 -8.43 3.96 6.39
N LEU A 35 -9.72 3.64 6.17
CA LEU A 35 -10.84 4.34 6.79
C LEU A 35 -10.84 4.20 8.31
N GLY A 36 -10.65 2.99 8.85
CA GLY A 36 -10.61 2.75 10.28
C GLY A 36 -9.46 3.48 11.00
N LEU A 37 -8.37 3.72 10.29
CA LEU A 37 -7.21 4.48 10.77
C LEU A 37 -7.34 6.00 10.58
N ASN A 38 -8.40 6.49 9.93
CA ASN A 38 -8.60 7.88 9.51
C ASN A 38 -7.38 8.45 8.77
N LEU A 39 -6.85 7.67 7.82
CA LEU A 39 -5.69 8.05 7.04
C LEU A 39 -6.03 9.12 6.00
N THR A 40 -5.18 10.14 5.91
CA THR A 40 -5.28 11.21 4.91
C THR A 40 -4.06 11.24 3.98
N ASP A 41 -4.27 11.77 2.79
CA ASP A 41 -3.20 12.07 1.83
C ASP A 41 -2.50 13.40 2.17
N ASP A 42 -1.61 13.85 1.27
CA ASP A 42 -0.82 15.06 1.45
C ASP A 42 -1.66 16.36 1.40
N HIS A 43 -2.91 16.29 0.92
CA HIS A 43 -3.86 17.40 0.89
C HIS A 43 -4.78 17.42 2.13
N GLY A 44 -4.70 16.40 2.98
CA GLY A 44 -5.57 16.22 4.13
C GLY A 44 -6.91 15.57 3.79
N ASP A 45 -7.09 15.10 2.55
CA ASP A 45 -8.27 14.35 2.14
C ASP A 45 -8.13 12.88 2.53
N PRO A 46 -9.24 12.16 2.78
CA PRO A 46 -9.18 10.72 3.03
C PRO A 46 -8.49 9.97 1.88
N VAL A 47 -7.53 9.10 2.24
CA VAL A 47 -6.81 8.30 1.23
C VAL A 47 -7.76 7.43 0.42
N ARG A 48 -7.42 7.21 -0.85
CA ARG A 48 -8.20 6.38 -1.78
C ARG A 48 -7.31 5.28 -2.37
N PRO A 49 -7.15 4.15 -1.67
CA PRO A 49 -6.31 3.06 -2.14
C PRO A 49 -6.77 2.52 -3.50
N SER A 50 -5.81 2.27 -4.38
CA SER A 50 -6.03 1.75 -5.73
C SER A 50 -5.21 0.48 -5.97
N ASN A 51 -5.73 -0.39 -6.84
CA ASN A 51 -5.00 -1.57 -7.31
C ASN A 51 -3.80 -1.11 -8.15
N TRP A 52 -2.59 -1.51 -7.75
CA TRP A 52 -1.34 -1.22 -8.44
C TRP A 52 -0.86 -2.38 -9.34
N GLY A 53 -1.44 -3.57 -9.18
CA GLY A 53 -1.15 -4.74 -10.02
C GLY A 53 -0.81 -5.98 -9.20
N TYR A 54 -1.19 -7.15 -9.72
CA TYR A 54 -0.81 -8.44 -9.17
C TYR A 54 0.40 -9.01 -9.90
N ASP A 55 1.39 -9.53 -9.16
CA ASP A 55 2.62 -10.13 -9.71
C ASP A 55 3.47 -9.16 -10.57
N GLN A 56 3.31 -7.84 -10.36
CA GLN A 56 3.99 -6.80 -11.13
C GLN A 56 5.38 -6.47 -10.57
N ASP A 57 5.45 -6.07 -9.29
CA ASP A 57 6.71 -5.70 -8.62
C ASP A 57 7.13 -6.74 -7.57
N GLU A 58 6.17 -7.35 -6.88
CA GLU A 58 6.41 -8.48 -5.96
C GLU A 58 5.67 -9.74 -6.43
N LYS A 59 6.41 -10.85 -6.45
CA LYS A 59 5.92 -12.12 -6.98
C LYS A 59 4.75 -12.65 -6.14
N LYS A 60 3.65 -13.02 -6.81
CA LYS A 60 2.39 -13.50 -6.17
C LYS A 60 1.78 -12.52 -5.17
N ALA A 61 2.10 -11.24 -5.27
CA ALA A 61 1.55 -10.22 -4.41
C ALA A 61 0.68 -9.24 -5.20
N LEU A 62 -0.41 -8.82 -4.59
CA LEU A 62 -1.19 -7.68 -5.06
C LEU A 62 -0.57 -6.41 -4.47
N GLY A 63 -0.06 -5.55 -5.34
CA GLY A 63 0.33 -4.19 -4.98
C GLY A 63 -0.91 -3.32 -4.83
N ILE A 64 -0.97 -2.56 -3.75
CA ILE A 64 -2.04 -1.58 -3.49
C ILE A 64 -1.37 -0.25 -3.14
N LEU A 65 -1.54 0.73 -4.02
CA LEU A 65 -1.10 2.09 -3.74
C LEU A 65 -2.11 2.74 -2.81
N VAL A 66 -1.65 3.22 -1.66
CA VAL A 66 -2.55 3.79 -0.65
C VAL A 66 -3.00 5.21 -1.03
N TYR A 67 -2.09 6.04 -1.55
CA TYR A 67 -2.41 7.33 -2.16
C TYR A 67 -1.29 7.80 -3.09
N TYR A 68 -1.61 8.73 -4.00
CA TYR A 68 -0.65 9.38 -4.89
C TYR A 68 -0.13 10.70 -4.29
N SER A 69 1.18 10.89 -4.34
CA SER A 69 1.88 12.13 -4.04
C SER A 69 2.59 12.63 -5.29
N TYR A 70 2.17 13.81 -5.76
CA TYR A 70 2.80 14.51 -6.88
C TYR A 70 3.93 15.44 -6.44
N ALA A 71 4.00 15.76 -5.14
CA ALA A 71 5.00 16.68 -4.61
C ALA A 71 6.41 16.09 -4.59
N TRP A 72 6.52 14.76 -4.64
CA TRP A 72 7.78 14.04 -4.53
C TRP A 72 8.80 14.39 -5.63
N ALA A 73 8.36 14.54 -6.88
CA ALA A 73 9.26 14.77 -8.02
C ALA A 73 10.15 16.01 -7.81
N ASP A 74 9.60 17.03 -7.16
CA ASP A 74 10.23 18.33 -6.92
C ASP A 74 11.02 18.37 -5.59
N MET A 75 11.02 17.30 -4.79
CA MET A 75 11.75 17.24 -3.54
C MET A 75 13.27 17.02 -3.76
N PRO A 76 14.14 17.64 -2.94
CA PRO A 76 15.55 17.27 -2.84
C PRO A 76 15.73 15.79 -2.48
N GLU A 77 16.79 15.16 -2.98
CA GLU A 77 17.05 13.71 -2.79
C GLU A 77 17.15 13.27 -1.32
N GLU A 78 17.68 14.14 -0.46
CA GLU A 78 17.75 13.90 0.99
C GLU A 78 16.34 13.77 1.59
N ILE A 79 15.42 14.64 1.17
CA ILE A 79 14.02 14.65 1.63
C ILE A 79 13.23 13.48 1.02
N LYS A 80 13.51 13.12 -0.24
CA LYS A 80 12.93 11.93 -0.87
C LYS A 80 13.26 10.69 -0.06
N THR A 81 14.52 10.47 0.30
CA THR A 81 14.92 9.29 1.08
C THR A 81 14.13 9.19 2.40
N ASP A 82 14.05 10.29 3.15
CA ASP A 82 13.28 10.34 4.41
C ASP A 82 11.79 10.12 4.19
N THR A 83 11.23 10.67 3.12
CA THR A 83 9.81 10.54 2.78
C THR A 83 9.47 9.10 2.36
N ALA A 84 10.34 8.40 1.62
CA ALA A 84 10.17 6.97 1.29
C ALA A 84 10.15 6.13 2.56
N VAL A 85 11.04 6.40 3.52
CA VAL A 85 11.04 5.72 4.82
C VAL A 85 9.73 6.01 5.58
N GLY A 86 9.24 7.25 5.51
CA GLY A 86 7.92 7.63 6.02
C GLY A 86 6.78 6.81 5.42
N TRP A 87 6.76 6.67 4.10
CA TRP A 87 5.77 5.88 3.38
C TRP A 87 5.86 4.38 3.65
N THR A 88 7.05 3.83 3.76
CA THR A 88 7.24 2.43 4.19
C THR A 88 6.62 2.21 5.58
N ARG A 89 6.83 3.14 6.53
CA ARG A 89 6.19 3.05 7.86
C ARG A 89 4.68 3.23 7.80
N TYR A 90 4.21 4.08 6.89
CA TYR A 90 2.78 4.30 6.65
C TYR A 90 2.10 3.03 6.13
N GLY A 91 2.67 2.39 5.10
CA GLY A 91 2.21 1.11 4.58
C GLY A 91 2.26 0.00 5.63
N ALA A 92 3.32 -0.07 6.44
CA ALA A 92 3.42 -1.02 7.55
C ALA A 92 2.32 -0.82 8.61
N ARG A 93 1.85 0.41 8.83
CA ARG A 93 0.71 0.69 9.72
C ARG A 93 -0.59 0.12 9.15
N VAL A 94 -0.80 0.26 7.84
CA VAL A 94 -1.95 -0.33 7.13
C VAL A 94 -1.88 -1.86 7.19
N ALA A 95 -0.72 -2.45 6.92
CA ALA A 95 -0.48 -3.90 7.01
C ALA A 95 -0.81 -4.48 8.39
N ARG A 96 -0.44 -3.79 9.47
CA ARG A 96 -0.79 -4.20 10.83
C ARG A 96 -2.29 -4.20 11.10
N GLU A 97 -3.03 -3.30 10.46
CA GLU A 97 -4.48 -3.25 10.61
C GLU A 97 -5.15 -4.36 9.80
N LEU A 98 -4.62 -4.68 8.61
CA LEU A 98 -5.04 -5.82 7.80
C LEU A 98 -4.84 -7.15 8.52
N GLU A 99 -3.69 -7.35 9.16
CA GLU A 99 -3.40 -8.56 9.94
C GLU A 99 -4.42 -8.77 11.09
N LYS A 100 -4.98 -7.70 11.66
CA LYS A 100 -6.05 -7.83 12.68
C LYS A 100 -7.38 -8.27 12.07
N GLN A 101 -7.66 -7.84 10.84
CA GLN A 101 -8.91 -8.16 10.14
C GLN A 101 -8.89 -9.56 9.53
N ALA A 102 -7.72 -10.02 9.07
CA ALA A 102 -7.50 -11.31 8.45
C ALA A 102 -6.24 -12.00 9.02
N PRO A 103 -6.28 -12.41 10.31
CA PRO A 103 -5.10 -12.92 11.00
C PRO A 103 -4.60 -14.22 10.38
N GLU A 104 -3.28 -14.30 10.19
CA GLU A 104 -2.57 -15.47 9.67
C GLU A 104 -2.94 -15.89 8.23
N VAL A 105 -3.72 -15.08 7.51
CA VAL A 105 -4.12 -15.37 6.11
C VAL A 105 -3.09 -14.83 5.12
N TYR A 106 -2.63 -13.61 5.35
CA TYR A 106 -1.81 -12.86 4.41
C TYR A 106 -0.41 -12.57 4.97
N ALA A 107 0.52 -12.29 4.05
CA ALA A 107 1.82 -11.72 4.33
C ALA A 107 1.91 -10.35 3.67
N PHE A 108 2.61 -9.43 4.32
CA PHE A 108 2.63 -8.02 3.93
C PHE A 108 4.05 -7.49 3.79
N THR A 109 4.28 -6.77 2.70
CA THR A 109 5.46 -5.93 2.50
C THR A 109 5.02 -4.52 2.15
N SER A 110 5.83 -3.50 2.44
CA SER A 110 5.48 -2.12 2.11
C SER A 110 6.70 -1.30 1.72
N TYR A 111 6.54 -0.45 0.72
CA TYR A 111 7.59 0.46 0.26
C TYR A 111 7.00 1.82 -0.14
N GLY A 112 7.83 2.86 -0.14
CA GLY A 112 7.57 4.06 -0.94
C GLY A 112 8.08 3.84 -2.37
N LEU A 113 7.21 3.88 -3.37
CA LEU A 113 7.56 3.63 -4.77
C LEU A 113 7.23 4.81 -5.68
N GLU A 114 7.95 4.88 -6.81
CA GLU A 114 7.53 5.63 -8.01
C GLU A 114 6.50 4.81 -8.79
N VAL A 115 5.39 5.44 -9.18
CA VAL A 115 4.21 4.84 -9.83
C VAL A 115 3.77 5.64 -11.06
#